data_AF-A0A920DKC1-F1
#
_entry.id   AF-A0A920DKC1-F1
#
_cell.length_a   1.000
_cell.length_b   1.000
_cell.length_c   1.000
_cell.angle_alpha   90.00
_cell.angle_beta   90.00
_cell.angle_gamma   90.00
#
_symmetry.space_group_name_H-M   'P 1'
#
loop_
_entity.id
_entity.type
_entity.pdbx_description
1 polymer ?
#
loop_
_entity_poly.entity_id
_entity_poly.type
_entity_poly.pdbx_seq_one_letter_code
_entity_poly.pdbx_strand_id
1 'polypeptide(L)'
;MEKRVIPVTLGNDKLRLIISEIIESNNIFGNLEFQLTNKNDLNKNNESILITDNEFALKELSHAIKFDTIFIINCNSDALEMGKINSNIVLLSIPLQIRDLYQRVSNSLDQINSQTARKLNFNRFTYDPSMRTLSNDNLYLRFTEKESQIFNSLLDNSNISYF
;
A
#
# COMPACT_ATOMS: atom_id res chain seq x y z
N MET A 1 -1.46 20.77 1.63
CA MET A 1 -0.94 19.39 1.45
C MET A 1 -1.41 18.92 0.10
N GLU A 2 -0.52 18.40 -0.74
CA GLU A 2 -0.92 17.71 -1.98
C GLU A 2 -1.79 16.50 -1.60
N LYS A 3 -2.90 16.31 -2.32
CA LYS A 3 -3.73 15.12 -2.16
C LYS A 3 -2.94 13.94 -2.68
N ARG A 4 -2.98 12.82 -1.95
CA ARG A 4 -2.45 11.57 -2.49
C ARG A 4 -3.48 11.01 -3.44
N VAL A 5 -3.06 10.89 -4.69
CA VAL A 5 -3.79 10.10 -5.67
C VAL A 5 -3.79 8.64 -5.18
N ILE A 6 -4.83 7.89 -5.50
CA ILE A 6 -4.97 6.45 -5.30
C ILE A 6 -5.54 5.86 -6.61
N PRO A 7 -4.80 5.00 -7.35
CA PRO A 7 -5.25 4.46 -8.60
C PRO A 7 -6.39 3.48 -8.39
N VAL A 8 -7.39 3.59 -9.27
CA VAL A 8 -8.51 2.68 -9.37
C VAL A 8 -8.53 2.08 -10.77
N THR A 9 -8.39 0.76 -10.88
CA THR A 9 -8.44 0.05 -12.16
C THR A 9 -9.41 -1.10 -12.06
N LEU A 10 -10.44 -1.11 -12.91
CA LEU A 10 -11.56 -2.04 -12.81
C LEU A 10 -11.73 -2.75 -14.16
N GLY A 11 -11.96 -4.06 -14.11
CA GLY A 11 -12.29 -4.88 -15.28
C GLY A 11 -13.78 -4.88 -15.61
N ASN A 12 -14.62 -4.69 -14.59
CA ASN A 12 -16.07 -4.66 -14.70
C ASN A 12 -16.56 -3.25 -15.09
N ASP A 13 -17.07 -3.13 -16.32
CA ASP A 13 -17.54 -1.86 -16.87
C ASP A 13 -18.68 -1.22 -16.06
N LYS A 14 -19.58 -2.02 -15.48
CA LYS A 14 -20.69 -1.48 -14.68
C LYS A 14 -20.18 -0.86 -13.39
N LEU A 15 -19.28 -1.56 -12.70
CA LEU A 15 -18.65 -1.03 -11.49
C LEU A 15 -17.81 0.20 -11.83
N ARG A 16 -17.11 0.19 -12.96
CA ARG A 16 -16.32 1.33 -13.44
C ARG A 16 -17.16 2.60 -13.59
N LEU A 17 -18.35 2.50 -14.21
CA LEU A 17 -19.27 3.63 -14.35
C LEU A 17 -19.79 4.15 -13.00
N ILE A 18 -20.15 3.24 -12.10
CA ILE A 18 -20.62 3.61 -10.75
C ILE A 18 -19.49 4.34 -10.00
N ILE A 19 -18.29 3.76 -10.00
CA ILE A 19 -17.13 4.33 -9.31
C ILE A 19 -16.68 5.65 -9.95
N SER A 20 -16.75 5.83 -11.27
CA SER A 20 -16.41 7.13 -11.89
C SER A 20 -17.28 8.26 -11.37
N GLU A 21 -18.60 8.06 -11.28
CA GLU A 21 -19.55 9.06 -10.78
C GLU A 21 -19.29 9.39 -9.30
N ILE A 22 -18.99 8.35 -8.52
CA ILE A 22 -18.65 8.47 -7.10
C ILE A 22 -17.36 9.26 -6.90
N ILE A 23 -16.33 8.97 -7.71
CA ILE A 23 -15.02 9.62 -7.63
C ILE A 23 -15.17 11.12 -7.92
N GLU A 24 -15.88 11.48 -8.99
CA GLU A 24 -16.14 12.88 -9.35
C GLU A 24 -16.83 13.64 -8.20
N SER A 25 -17.75 12.99 -7.49
CA SER A 25 -18.50 13.58 -6.39
C SER A 25 -17.71 13.66 -5.07
N ASN A 26 -16.83 12.70 -4.79
CA ASN A 26 -16.19 12.54 -3.47
C ASN A 26 -14.73 13.03 -3.40
N ASN A 27 -14.04 13.16 -4.53
CA ASN A 27 -12.66 13.68 -4.57
C ASN A 27 -12.53 15.11 -4.05
N ILE A 28 -13.64 15.80 -3.78
CA ILE A 28 -13.69 17.12 -3.17
C ILE A 28 -13.25 17.06 -1.69
N PHE A 29 -13.42 15.93 -1.01
CA PHE A 29 -13.24 15.80 0.44
C PHE A 29 -12.01 14.97 0.83
N GLY A 30 -11.28 15.43 1.84
CA GLY A 30 -10.18 14.68 2.45
C GLY A 30 -8.81 14.84 1.79
N ASN A 31 -7.86 13.99 2.21
CA ASN A 31 -6.45 14.01 1.78
C ASN A 31 -6.16 13.01 0.65
N LEU A 32 -7.18 12.33 0.17
CA LEU A 32 -7.12 11.30 -0.87
C LEU A 32 -7.86 11.75 -2.11
N GLU A 33 -7.34 11.35 -3.27
CA GLU A 33 -7.97 11.55 -4.56
C GLU A 33 -7.99 10.22 -5.29
N PHE A 34 -9.17 9.64 -5.54
CA PHE A 34 -9.23 8.42 -6.34
C PHE A 34 -9.12 8.78 -7.81
N GLN A 35 -8.29 8.07 -8.56
CA GLN A 35 -8.13 8.32 -9.99
C GLN A 35 -8.32 7.03 -10.78
N LEU A 36 -9.28 7.04 -11.69
CA LEU A 36 -9.42 5.95 -12.65
C LEU A 36 -8.19 5.90 -13.55
N THR A 37 -7.49 4.77 -13.50
CA THR A 37 -6.20 4.57 -14.17
C THR A 37 -6.31 3.34 -15.06
N ASN A 38 -5.75 3.42 -16.26
CA ASN A 38 -5.65 2.28 -17.16
C ASN A 38 -4.46 1.40 -16.77
N LYS A 39 -4.52 0.11 -17.10
CA LYS A 39 -3.45 -0.86 -16.84
C LYS A 39 -2.05 -0.35 -17.21
N ASN A 40 -1.93 0.27 -18.39
CA ASN A 40 -0.64 0.70 -18.94
C ASN A 40 0.00 1.85 -18.14
N ASP A 41 -0.80 2.55 -17.33
CA ASP A 41 -0.35 3.68 -16.53
C ASP A 41 -0.13 3.31 -15.06
N LEU A 42 -0.50 2.10 -14.63
CA LEU A 42 -0.30 1.63 -13.24
C LEU A 42 1.16 1.71 -12.80
N ASN A 43 2.09 1.38 -13.70
CA ASN A 43 3.53 1.39 -13.39
C ASN A 43 4.13 2.81 -13.34
N LYS A 44 3.38 3.83 -13.76
CA LYS A 44 3.81 5.24 -13.66
C LYS A 44 3.51 5.82 -12.28
N ASN A 45 2.64 5.16 -11.52
CA ASN A 45 2.25 5.58 -10.19
C ASN A 45 3.19 4.92 -9.17
N ASN A 46 3.97 5.73 -8.44
CA ASN A 46 4.82 5.29 -7.32
C ASN A 46 4.01 5.00 -6.06
N GLU A 47 2.81 4.46 -6.22
CA GLU A 47 1.83 4.41 -5.17
C GLU A 47 1.85 3.09 -4.41
N SER A 48 1.64 3.18 -3.10
CA SER A 48 1.61 2.01 -2.22
C SER A 48 0.29 1.24 -2.30
N ILE A 49 -0.78 1.84 -2.82
CA ILE A 49 -2.13 1.28 -2.78
C ILE A 49 -2.75 1.23 -4.17
N LEU A 50 -3.41 0.12 -4.49
CA LEU A 50 -4.27 -0.04 -5.67
C LEU A 50 -5.67 -0.45 -5.25
N ILE A 51 -6.70 0.11 -5.91
CA ILE A 51 -8.07 -0.40 -5.83
C ILE A 51 -8.44 -1.06 -7.16
N THR A 52 -8.92 -2.30 -7.09
CA THR A 52 -9.31 -3.09 -8.25
C THR A 52 -10.55 -3.92 -7.95
N ASP A 53 -11.11 -4.57 -8.96
CA ASP A 53 -12.10 -5.63 -8.81
C ASP A 53 -11.50 -7.00 -9.07
N ASN A 54 -12.30 -8.03 -8.78
CA ASN A 54 -11.96 -9.43 -8.99
C ASN A 54 -11.69 -9.76 -10.46
N GLU A 55 -12.38 -9.11 -11.40
CA GLU A 55 -12.19 -9.35 -12.83
C GLU A 55 -10.82 -8.91 -13.34
N PHE A 56 -10.40 -7.70 -13.00
CA PHE A 56 -9.05 -7.23 -13.33
C PHE A 56 -7.99 -8.01 -12.55
N ALA A 57 -8.25 -8.29 -11.27
CA ALA A 57 -7.30 -9.00 -10.43
C ALA A 57 -6.93 -10.38 -11.02
N LEU A 58 -7.92 -11.17 -11.45
CA LEU A 58 -7.70 -12.52 -11.98
C LEU A 58 -6.97 -12.52 -13.34
N LYS A 59 -7.24 -11.53 -14.19
CA LYS A 59 -6.72 -11.50 -15.56
C LYS A 59 -5.37 -10.81 -15.67
N GLU A 60 -5.15 -9.75 -14.89
CA GLU A 60 -4.12 -8.76 -15.17
C GLU A 60 -3.14 -8.52 -14.02
N LEU A 61 -3.48 -8.94 -12.79
CA LEU A 61 -2.57 -8.78 -11.66
C LEU A 61 -1.45 -9.81 -11.75
N SER A 62 -0.27 -9.35 -12.15
CA SER A 62 0.95 -10.17 -12.22
C SER A 62 1.95 -9.75 -11.13
N HIS A 63 2.91 -10.62 -10.85
CA HIS A 63 4.03 -10.35 -9.94
C HIS A 63 4.85 -9.09 -10.31
N ALA A 64 4.73 -8.59 -11.55
CA ALA A 64 5.42 -7.40 -12.00
C ALA A 64 4.79 -6.11 -11.46
N ILE A 65 3.52 -6.14 -11.06
CA ILE A 65 2.83 -4.99 -10.50
C ILE A 65 3.14 -4.94 -9.00
N LYS A 66 3.84 -3.90 -8.55
CA LYS A 66 4.29 -3.75 -7.15
C LYS A 66 3.48 -2.67 -6.44
N PHE A 67 2.44 -3.09 -5.75
CA PHE A 67 1.74 -2.29 -4.75
C PHE A 67 1.94 -2.92 -3.37
N ASP A 68 2.07 -2.11 -2.31
CA ASP A 68 2.18 -2.64 -0.95
C ASP A 68 0.86 -3.27 -0.50
N THR A 69 -0.27 -2.62 -0.84
CA THR A 69 -1.63 -3.08 -0.52
C THR A 69 -2.54 -2.98 -1.74
N ILE A 70 -3.35 -4.00 -1.97
CA ILE A 70 -4.32 -4.05 -3.06
C ILE A 70 -5.70 -4.33 -2.49
N PHE A 71 -6.62 -3.40 -2.67
CA PHE A 71 -8.03 -3.56 -2.35
C PHE A 71 -8.74 -4.20 -3.53
N ILE A 72 -9.36 -5.36 -3.32
CA ILE A 72 -10.09 -6.08 -4.36
C ILE A 72 -11.59 -6.06 -4.02
N ILE A 73 -12.37 -5.35 -4.83
CA ILE A 73 -13.83 -5.37 -4.78
C ILE A 73 -14.30 -6.71 -5.37
N ASN A 74 -14.76 -7.61 -4.49
CA ASN A 74 -15.29 -8.88 -4.91
C ASN A 74 -16.75 -8.75 -5.33
N CYS A 75 -16.97 -8.74 -6.64
CA CYS A 75 -18.31 -8.68 -7.23
C CYS A 75 -18.96 -10.05 -7.39
N ASN A 76 -18.21 -11.14 -7.23
CA ASN A 76 -18.69 -12.50 -7.44
C ASN A 76 -18.71 -13.25 -6.09
N SER A 77 -19.60 -14.25 -5.97
CA SER A 77 -19.65 -15.13 -4.79
C SER A 77 -18.51 -16.14 -4.73
N ASP A 78 -17.80 -16.32 -5.83
CA ASP A 78 -16.79 -17.36 -5.96
C ASP A 78 -15.51 -16.97 -5.24
N ALA A 79 -14.82 -17.98 -4.71
CA ALA A 79 -13.53 -17.79 -4.07
C ALA A 79 -12.52 -17.26 -5.10
N LEU A 80 -11.85 -16.15 -4.76
CA LEU A 80 -10.78 -15.58 -5.56
C LEU A 80 -9.52 -16.43 -5.42
N GLU A 81 -9.28 -17.33 -6.36
CA GLU A 81 -8.01 -18.05 -6.48
C GLU A 81 -6.99 -17.18 -7.22
N MET A 82 -6.26 -16.37 -6.46
CA MET A 82 -5.18 -15.55 -6.98
C MET A 82 -3.85 -16.29 -6.91
N GLY A 83 -2.99 -16.11 -7.92
CA GLY A 83 -1.60 -16.53 -7.85
C GLY A 83 -0.85 -15.85 -6.70
N LYS A 84 0.37 -16.31 -6.39
CA LYS A 84 1.20 -15.64 -5.37
C LYS A 84 1.41 -14.17 -5.79
N ILE A 85 1.04 -13.24 -4.90
CA ILE A 85 1.26 -11.81 -5.10
C ILE A 85 1.99 -11.30 -3.88
N ASN A 86 3.05 -10.52 -4.10
CA ASN A 86 3.84 -9.91 -3.02
C ASN A 86 3.22 -8.59 -2.55
N SER A 87 1.92 -8.63 -2.24
CA SER A 87 1.13 -7.49 -1.80
C SER A 87 0.17 -7.93 -0.71
N ASN A 88 -0.14 -7.03 0.21
CA ASN A 88 -1.22 -7.25 1.16
C ASN A 88 -2.57 -7.13 0.43
N ILE A 89 -3.34 -8.20 0.39
CA ILE A 89 -4.65 -8.22 -0.29
C ILE A 89 -5.76 -7.94 0.72
N VAL A 90 -6.57 -6.91 0.45
CA VAL A 90 -7.76 -6.57 1.23
C VAL A 90 -8.99 -6.83 0.38
N LEU A 91 -9.75 -7.87 0.72
CA LEU A 91 -11.00 -8.20 0.04
C LEU A 91 -12.15 -7.32 0.53
N LEU A 92 -12.92 -6.75 -0.40
CA LEU A 92 -14.10 -5.95 -0.14
C LEU A 92 -15.31 -6.61 -0.78
N SER A 93 -16.16 -7.24 0.02
CA SER A 93 -17.40 -7.86 -0.47
C SER A 93 -18.49 -6.80 -0.70
N ILE A 94 -19.28 -7.00 -1.76
CA ILE A 94 -20.50 -6.23 -2.02
C ILE A 94 -21.68 -6.85 -1.22
N PRO A 95 -22.64 -6.05 -0.69
CA PRO A 95 -22.78 -4.60 -0.81
C PRO A 95 -21.71 -3.81 -0.03
N LEU A 96 -21.11 -2.83 -0.71
CA LEU A 96 -20.02 -1.99 -0.18
C LEU A 96 -20.51 -0.56 0.01
N GLN A 97 -20.29 0.00 1.19
CA GLN A 97 -20.45 1.44 1.40
C GLN A 97 -19.18 2.17 0.96
N ILE A 98 -19.33 3.16 0.10
CA ILE A 98 -18.21 3.94 -0.42
C ILE A 98 -17.43 4.64 0.70
N ARG A 99 -18.13 5.17 1.70
CA ARG A 99 -17.48 5.77 2.87
C ARG A 99 -16.55 4.79 3.60
N ASP A 100 -16.93 3.51 3.67
CA ASP A 100 -16.09 2.48 4.30
C ASP A 100 -14.85 2.18 3.45
N LEU A 101 -14.98 2.18 2.12
CA LEU A 101 -13.84 2.08 1.21
C LEU A 101 -12.85 3.23 1.46
N TYR A 102 -13.32 4.47 1.45
CA TYR A 102 -12.49 5.66 1.73
C TYR A 102 -11.79 5.54 3.09
N GLN A 103 -12.52 5.20 4.15
CA GLN A 103 -11.95 5.09 5.49
C GLN A 103 -10.88 4.00 5.58
N ARG A 104 -11.12 2.83 4.97
CA ARG A 104 -10.17 1.71 4.97
C ARG A 104 -8.90 2.08 4.22
N VAL A 105 -9.03 2.70 3.04
CA VAL A 105 -7.86 3.15 2.26
C VAL A 105 -7.06 4.19 3.02
N SER A 106 -7.73 5.18 3.63
CA SER A 106 -7.06 6.20 4.45
C SER A 106 -6.30 5.57 5.61
N ASN A 107 -6.94 4.68 6.37
CA ASN A 107 -6.31 4.01 7.50
C ASN A 107 -5.09 3.18 7.07
N SER A 108 -5.18 2.44 5.95
CA SER A 108 -4.05 1.68 5.41
C SER A 108 -2.91 2.60 4.98
N LEU A 109 -3.21 3.73 4.35
CA LEU A 109 -2.20 4.71 3.97
C LEU A 109 -1.50 5.30 5.21
N ASP A 110 -2.25 5.66 6.24
CA ASP A 110 -1.69 6.18 7.50
C ASP A 110 -0.80 5.14 8.19
N GLN A 111 -1.17 3.86 8.14
CA GLN A 111 -0.34 2.76 8.64
C GLN A 111 0.94 2.61 7.84
N ILE A 112 0.88 2.59 6.50
CA ILE A 112 2.05 2.51 5.62
C ILE A 112 2.98 3.69 5.89
N ASN A 113 2.44 4.90 5.98
CA ASN A 113 3.20 6.11 6.30
C ASN A 113 3.86 6.03 7.67
N SER A 114 3.11 5.62 8.69
CA SER A 114 3.65 5.50 10.03
C SER A 114 4.74 4.43 10.10
N GLN A 115 4.64 3.34 9.33
CA GLN A 115 5.68 2.32 9.27
C GLN A 115 6.92 2.87 8.56
N THR A 116 6.76 3.52 7.41
CA THR A 116 7.87 4.11 6.65
C THR A 116 8.57 5.23 7.43
N ALA A 117 7.82 6.08 8.14
CA ALA A 117 8.40 7.15 8.96
C ALA A 117 9.20 6.65 10.16
N ARG A 118 8.92 5.43 10.65
CA ARG A 118 9.70 4.78 11.72
C ARG A 118 10.98 4.13 11.22
N LYS A 119 11.07 3.83 9.92
CA LYS A 119 12.27 3.23 9.35
C LYS A 119 13.40 4.25 9.35
N LEU A 120 14.57 3.80 9.80
CA LEU A 120 15.75 4.63 9.93
C LEU A 120 16.74 4.25 8.82
N ASN A 121 17.20 5.24 8.07
CA ASN A 121 18.27 5.03 7.11
C ASN A 121 19.61 5.03 7.87
N PHE A 122 20.32 3.91 7.82
CA PHE A 122 21.64 3.74 8.42
C PHE A 122 22.64 3.31 7.34
N ASN A 123 23.49 4.24 6.90
CA ASN A 123 24.38 4.05 5.75
C ASN A 123 23.60 3.57 4.51
N ARG A 124 23.96 2.39 3.98
CA ARG A 124 23.32 1.72 2.83
C ARG A 124 22.18 0.77 3.21
N PHE A 125 21.77 0.78 4.47
CA PHE A 125 20.74 -0.11 5.00
C PHE A 125 19.55 0.70 5.52
N THR A 126 18.38 0.11 5.43
CA THR A 126 17.17 0.56 6.10
C THR A 126 16.94 -0.32 7.32
N TYR A 127 16.80 0.30 8.48
CA TYR A 127 16.47 -0.38 9.72
C TYR A 127 15.01 -0.13 10.09
N ASP A 128 14.25 -1.19 10.31
CA ASP A 128 12.89 -1.15 10.84
C ASP A 128 12.90 -1.60 12.31
N PRO A 129 12.75 -0.68 13.28
CA PRO A 129 12.75 -1.00 14.69
C PRO A 129 11.59 -1.91 15.12
N SER A 130 10.45 -1.83 14.43
CA SER A 130 9.25 -2.60 14.78
C SER A 130 9.42 -4.06 14.40
N MET A 131 10.03 -4.31 13.24
CA MET A 131 10.34 -5.67 12.78
C MET A 131 11.68 -6.18 13.31
N ARG A 132 12.51 -5.28 13.87
CA ARG A 132 13.90 -5.53 14.27
C ARG A 132 14.72 -6.02 13.08
N THR A 133 14.54 -5.40 11.92
CA THR A 133 15.15 -5.86 10.67
C THR A 133 16.03 -4.79 10.06
N LEU A 134 17.23 -5.18 9.64
CA LEU A 134 18.14 -4.37 8.86
C LEU A 134 18.17 -4.95 7.44
N SER A 135 17.85 -4.14 6.44
CA SER A 135 17.79 -4.61 5.05
C SER A 135 18.31 -3.62 4.03
N ASN A 136 18.69 -4.14 2.87
CA ASN A 136 18.85 -3.41 1.62
C ASN A 136 18.49 -4.35 0.46
N ASP A 137 18.73 -3.94 -0.78
CA ASP A 137 18.39 -4.73 -1.97
C ASP A 137 19.02 -6.14 -1.99
N ASN A 138 20.14 -6.34 -1.28
CA ASN A 138 20.92 -7.57 -1.31
C ASN A 138 20.93 -8.34 0.03
N LEU A 139 20.40 -7.75 1.11
CA LEU A 139 20.50 -8.31 2.45
C LEU A 139 19.21 -8.08 3.21
N TYR A 140 18.75 -9.12 3.90
CA TYR A 140 17.69 -9.04 4.89
C TYR A 140 18.15 -9.75 6.15
N LEU A 141 18.31 -9.00 7.23
CA LEU A 141 18.78 -9.53 8.51
C LEU A 141 17.81 -9.15 9.62
N ARG A 142 17.40 -10.13 10.43
CA ARG A 142 16.51 -9.91 11.56
C ARG A 142 17.31 -10.05 12.86
N PHE A 143 17.33 -8.98 13.64
CA PHE A 143 17.92 -8.95 14.97
C PHE A 143 17.04 -9.68 15.99
N THR A 144 17.70 -10.29 16.96
CA THR A 144 17.10 -10.63 18.25
C THR A 144 16.72 -9.36 19.02
N GLU A 145 16.00 -9.51 20.13
CA GLU A 145 15.58 -8.36 20.93
C GLU A 145 16.78 -7.59 21.50
N LYS A 146 17.78 -8.31 22.01
CA LYS A 146 18.99 -7.69 22.59
C LYS A 146 19.85 -6.99 21.54
N GLU A 147 20.06 -7.62 20.38
CA GLU A 147 20.79 -6.98 19.28
C GLU A 147 20.07 -5.72 18.80
N SER A 148 18.74 -5.75 18.71
CA SER A 148 17.93 -4.59 18.35
C SER A 148 18.05 -3.46 19.38
N GLN A 149 18.03 -3.77 20.69
CA GLN A 149 18.20 -2.79 21.75
C GLN A 149 19.60 -2.14 21.69
N ILE A 150 20.64 -2.95 21.47
CA ILE A 150 22.01 -2.46 21.31
C ILE A 150 22.12 -1.57 20.06
N PHE A 151 21.58 -2.01 18.93
CA PHE A 151 21.63 -1.26 17.68
C PHE A 151 20.91 0.09 17.78
N ASN A 152 19.71 0.12 18.38
CA ASN A 152 19.00 1.36 18.67
C ASN A 152 19.83 2.30 19.54
N SER A 153 20.45 1.78 20.60
CA SER A 153 21.31 2.58 21.48
C SER A 153 22.49 3.19 20.71
N LEU A 154 23.08 2.46 19.75
CA LEU A 154 24.14 2.99 18.90
C LEU A 154 23.64 4.07 17.94
N LEU A 155 22.45 3.91 17.37
CA LEU A 155 21.83 4.91 16.50
C LEU A 155 21.55 6.21 17.24
N ASP A 156 20.96 6.14 18.43
CA ASP A 156 20.62 7.32 19.24
C ASP A 156 21.87 8.12 19.65
N ASN A 157 23.02 7.44 19.77
CA ASN A 157 24.30 8.05 20.14
C ASN A 157 25.20 8.39 18.94
N SER A 158 24.77 8.11 17.70
CA SER A 158 25.58 8.34 16.48
C SER A 158 25.80 9.82 16.13
N ASN A 159 25.07 10.74 16.79
CA ASN A 159 25.24 12.20 16.68
C ASN A 159 26.08 12.83 17.82
N ILE A 160 26.70 12.03 18.70
CA ILE A 160 27.54 12.56 19.76
C ILE A 160 29.00 12.60 19.27
N SER A 161 29.32 13.56 18.40
CA SER A 161 30.69 14.00 18.21
C SER A 161 31.10 14.82 19.44
N TYR A 162 31.68 14.15 20.44
CA TYR A 162 32.49 14.85 21.44
C TYR A 162 33.75 15.38 20.72
N PHE A 163 33.87 16.71 20.70
CA PHE A 163 35.12 17.43 20.42
C PHE A 163 36.17 17.11 21.48
#